data_AF-A0A3Q3FER9-F1
#
_entry.id   AF-A0A3Q3FER9-F1
#
_cell.length_a   1.000
_cell.length_b   1.000
_cell.length_c   1.000
_cell.angle_alpha   90.00
_cell.angle_beta   90.00
_cell.angle_gamma   90.00
#
_symmetry.space_group_name_H-M   'P 1'
#
loop_
_entity.id
_entity.type
_entity.pdbx_description
1 polymer ?
#
loop_
_entity_poly.entity_id
_entity_poly.type
_entity_poly.pdbx_seq_one_letter_code
_entity_poly.pdbx_strand_id
1 'polypeptide(L)'
;MKKKKCNSPSAKSKSLESVSVLTWEQVSRLNEVLTEVVPVHGRGNFPTLEVRLKDIVARVRSRLELSGIRVKDVRLNGSTASHVLVQDIGWSYKDLDITGRFSYLAGPLLWRVREFVRGKVGSASSTGRTLGRGISTGSAAIVI
;
A
#
# COMPACT_ATOMS: atom_id res chain seq x y z
N MET A 1 18.75 -30.44 48.50
CA MET A 1 18.44 -30.34 47.05
C MET A 1 17.08 -29.66 46.86
N LYS A 2 17.01 -28.48 46.22
CA LYS A 2 15.75 -27.84 45.79
C LYS A 2 15.76 -27.77 44.26
N LYS A 3 14.88 -28.53 43.60
CA LYS A 3 14.74 -28.55 42.13
C LYS A 3 14.12 -27.22 41.68
N LYS A 4 14.89 -26.41 40.94
CA LYS A 4 14.38 -25.25 40.20
C LYS A 4 13.54 -25.75 39.03
N LYS A 5 12.25 -25.39 39.01
CA LYS A 5 11.36 -25.60 37.87
C LYS A 5 11.61 -24.46 36.88
N CYS A 6 12.26 -24.77 35.77
CA CYS A 6 12.48 -23.81 34.69
C CYS A 6 11.14 -23.53 34.00
N ASN A 7 10.64 -22.30 34.11
CA ASN A 7 9.54 -21.79 33.32
C ASN A 7 10.12 -21.43 31.94
N SER A 8 9.75 -22.16 30.89
CA SER A 8 10.09 -21.81 29.52
C SER A 8 9.25 -20.60 29.09
N PRO A 9 9.85 -19.55 28.50
CA PRO A 9 9.07 -18.47 27.92
C PRO A 9 8.41 -19.00 26.64
N SER A 10 7.08 -19.07 26.67
CA SER A 10 6.23 -19.30 25.51
C SER A 10 6.64 -18.33 24.39
N ALA A 11 7.26 -18.88 23.34
CA ALA A 11 7.59 -18.14 22.15
C ALA A 11 6.28 -17.62 21.56
N LYS A 12 6.05 -16.31 21.68
CA LYS A 12 4.95 -15.61 21.01
C LYS A 12 5.04 -15.94 19.52
N SER A 13 4.14 -16.80 19.04
CA SER A 13 3.92 -17.00 17.62
C SER A 13 3.60 -15.64 17.02
N LYS A 14 4.48 -15.16 16.13
CA LYS A 14 4.15 -14.03 15.26
C LYS A 14 2.86 -14.44 14.55
N SER A 15 1.77 -13.73 14.79
CA SER A 15 0.51 -13.93 14.08
C SER A 15 0.81 -13.95 12.59
N LEU A 16 0.71 -15.12 11.97
CA LEU A 16 0.66 -15.22 10.52
C LEU A 16 -0.55 -14.36 10.13
N GLU A 17 -0.32 -13.29 9.36
CA GLU A 17 -1.44 -12.53 8.82
C GLU A 17 -2.37 -13.52 8.12
N SER A 18 -3.63 -13.57 8.56
CA SER A 18 -4.63 -14.45 7.98
C SER A 18 -4.88 -14.01 6.55
N VAL A 19 -4.34 -14.75 5.57
CA VAL A 19 -4.62 -14.53 4.16
C VAL A 19 -5.92 -15.22 3.80
N SER A 20 -6.83 -14.51 3.16
CA SER A 20 -8.07 -15.06 2.60
C SER A 20 -8.21 -14.67 1.14
N VAL A 21 -8.91 -15.50 0.37
CA VAL A 21 -9.25 -15.23 -1.03
C VAL A 21 -10.61 -14.55 -1.08
N LEU A 22 -10.74 -13.51 -1.91
CA LEU A 22 -11.99 -12.78 -2.08
C LEU A 22 -13.05 -13.66 -2.77
N THR A 23 -14.30 -13.54 -2.32
CA THR A 23 -15.44 -14.10 -3.07
C THR A 23 -15.70 -13.30 -4.35
N TRP A 24 -16.50 -13.85 -5.27
CA TRP A 24 -16.85 -13.15 -6.50
C TRP A 24 -17.52 -11.78 -6.23
N GLU A 25 -18.41 -11.71 -5.25
CA GLU A 25 -19.11 -10.49 -4.87
C GLU A 25 -18.14 -9.42 -4.33
N GLN A 26 -17.10 -9.85 -3.62
CA GLN A 26 -16.02 -8.97 -3.17
C GLN A 26 -15.13 -8.52 -4.35
N VAL A 27 -14.83 -9.42 -5.30
CA VAL A 27 -14.08 -9.07 -6.52
C VAL A 27 -14.86 -8.07 -7.39
N SER A 28 -16.18 -8.24 -7.53
CA SER A 28 -17.03 -7.31 -8.28
C SER A 28 -16.99 -5.91 -7.67
N ARG A 29 -17.17 -5.81 -6.35
CA ARG A 29 -17.08 -4.53 -5.61
C ARG A 29 -15.69 -3.91 -5.70
N LEU A 30 -14.64 -4.72 -5.61
CA LEU A 30 -13.27 -4.26 -5.83
C LEU A 30 -13.11 -3.66 -7.22
N ASN A 31 -13.64 -4.33 -8.24
CA ASN A 31 -13.58 -3.83 -9.61
C ASN A 31 -14.34 -2.50 -9.78
N GLU A 32 -15.51 -2.35 -9.15
CA GLU A 32 -16.24 -1.07 -9.13
C GLU A 32 -15.36 0.05 -8.56
N VAL A 33 -14.77 -0.14 -7.37
CA VAL A 33 -13.84 0.82 -6.75
C VAL A 33 -12.64 1.13 -7.65
N LEU A 34 -12.06 0.12 -8.29
CA LEU A 34 -10.88 0.32 -9.14
C LEU A 34 -11.19 1.02 -10.48
N THR A 35 -12.43 0.90 -10.95
CA THR A 35 -12.87 1.42 -12.26
C THR A 35 -13.68 2.70 -12.16
N GLU A 36 -14.14 3.07 -10.97
CA GLU A 36 -14.80 4.33 -10.68
C GLU A 36 -13.95 5.51 -11.13
N VAL A 37 -14.60 6.48 -11.77
CA VAL A 37 -13.99 7.74 -12.17
C VAL A 37 -14.10 8.72 -11.01
N VAL A 38 -12.95 9.07 -10.43
CA VAL A 38 -12.83 10.01 -9.34
C VAL A 38 -12.32 11.35 -9.88
N PRO A 39 -13.02 12.47 -9.62
CA PRO A 39 -12.56 13.78 -10.04
C PRO A 39 -11.44 14.30 -9.13
N VAL A 40 -10.29 14.64 -9.71
CA VAL A 40 -9.19 15.32 -9.03
C VAL A 40 -9.18 16.78 -9.45
N HIS A 41 -9.63 17.64 -8.55
CA HIS A 41 -9.73 19.07 -8.79
C HIS A 41 -8.35 19.71 -8.82
N GLY A 42 -8.03 20.37 -9.93
CA GLY A 42 -6.84 21.22 -10.04
C GLY A 42 -6.95 22.45 -9.13
N ARG A 43 -5.84 22.87 -8.53
CA ARG A 43 -5.79 24.11 -7.74
C ARG A 43 -5.54 25.31 -8.66
N GLY A 44 -6.39 26.33 -8.63
CA GLY A 44 -6.25 27.51 -9.50
C GLY A 44 -6.87 27.27 -10.88
N ASN A 45 -6.13 27.59 -11.96
CA ASN A 45 -6.62 27.44 -13.34
C ASN A 45 -6.35 26.05 -13.95
N PHE A 46 -5.95 25.07 -13.15
CA PHE A 46 -5.77 23.70 -13.65
C PHE A 46 -7.13 22.99 -13.73
N PRO A 47 -7.41 22.27 -14.82
CA PRO A 47 -8.69 21.58 -15.00
C PRO A 47 -8.86 20.46 -13.96
N THR A 48 -10.12 20.11 -13.69
CA THR A 48 -10.43 18.85 -13.00
C THR A 48 -10.05 17.68 -13.90
N LEU A 49 -9.29 16.72 -13.35
CA LEU A 49 -8.93 15.50 -14.04
C LEU A 49 -9.89 14.39 -13.65
N GLU A 50 -10.34 13.61 -14.62
CA GLU A 50 -11.06 12.37 -14.40
C GLU A 50 -10.06 11.22 -14.35
N VAL A 51 -9.92 10.59 -13.18
CA VAL A 51 -8.94 9.53 -12.97
C VAL A 51 -9.59 8.27 -12.42
N ARG A 52 -9.09 7.11 -12.83
CA ARG A 52 -9.47 5.82 -12.24
C ARG A 52 -8.31 5.26 -11.44
N LEU A 53 -8.63 4.61 -10.32
CA LEU A 53 -7.61 4.07 -9.43
C LEU A 53 -6.71 3.04 -10.14
N LYS A 54 -7.32 2.17 -10.96
CA LYS A 54 -6.59 1.19 -11.77
C LYS A 54 -5.55 1.82 -12.70
N ASP A 55 -5.85 2.97 -13.28
CA ASP A 55 -4.98 3.63 -14.25
C ASP A 55 -3.78 4.26 -13.54
N ILE A 56 -4.02 4.85 -12.35
CA ILE A 56 -2.96 5.38 -11.49
C ILE A 56 -2.01 4.25 -11.06
N VAL A 57 -2.55 3.15 -10.54
CA VAL A 57 -1.75 2.00 -10.09
C VAL A 57 -0.92 1.43 -11.23
N ALA A 58 -1.53 1.21 -12.40
CA ALA A 58 -0.82 0.72 -13.59
C ALA A 58 0.30 1.67 -14.03
N ARG A 59 0.03 2.98 -14.04
CA ARG A 59 1.01 3.99 -14.46
C ARG A 59 2.18 4.09 -13.49
N VAL A 60 1.92 4.11 -12.18
CA VAL A 60 2.96 4.15 -11.14
C VAL A 60 3.81 2.89 -11.19
N ARG A 61 3.19 1.71 -11.27
CA ARG A 61 3.90 0.43 -11.38
C ARG A 61 4.81 0.39 -12.59
N SER A 62 4.29 0.70 -13.78
CA SER A 62 5.07 0.71 -15.03
C SER A 62 6.29 1.62 -14.92
N ARG A 63 6.14 2.81 -14.35
CA ARG A 63 7.24 3.77 -14.22
C ARG A 63 8.29 3.36 -13.18
N LEU A 64 7.88 2.73 -12.07
CA LEU A 64 8.81 2.17 -11.09
C LEU A 64 9.62 1.01 -11.69
N GLU A 65 8.96 0.11 -12.42
CA GLU A 65 9.61 -1.02 -13.08
C GLU A 65 10.60 -0.55 -14.16
N LEU A 66 10.23 0.45 -14.97
CA LEU A 66 11.14 1.10 -15.92
C LEU A 66 12.36 1.75 -15.24
N SER A 67 12.23 2.15 -13.98
CA SER A 67 13.32 2.72 -13.18
C SER A 67 14.17 1.66 -12.46
N GLY A 68 13.95 0.36 -12.77
CA GLY A 68 14.66 -0.76 -12.15
C GLY A 68 14.16 -1.14 -10.76
N ILE A 69 13.00 -0.63 -10.34
CA ILE A 69 12.39 -0.94 -9.04
C ILE A 69 11.31 -2.00 -9.26
N ARG A 70 11.53 -3.21 -8.73
CA ARG A 70 10.54 -4.29 -8.83
C ARG A 70 9.42 -4.05 -7.82
N VAL A 71 8.19 -3.88 -8.30
CA VAL A 71 6.98 -3.86 -7.46
C VAL A 71 6.61 -5.30 -7.10
N LYS A 72 6.52 -5.61 -5.79
CA LYS A 72 6.15 -6.93 -5.28
C LYS A 72 4.64 -7.12 -5.20
N ASP A 73 3.97 -6.16 -4.58
CA ASP A 73 2.52 -6.13 -4.39
C ASP A 73 2.07 -4.68 -4.22
N VAL A 74 0.85 -4.40 -4.68
CA VAL A 74 0.13 -3.16 -4.40
C VAL A 74 -1.07 -3.53 -3.54
N ARG A 75 -1.39 -2.72 -2.54
CA ARG A 75 -2.46 -2.99 -1.59
C ARG A 75 -3.39 -1.80 -1.47
N LEU A 76 -4.68 -2.07 -1.54
CA LEU A 76 -5.74 -1.18 -1.10
C LEU A 76 -5.94 -1.37 0.40
N ASN A 77 -5.87 -0.30 1.19
CA ASN A 77 -6.04 -0.35 2.64
C ASN A 77 -7.22 0.53 3.10
N GLY A 78 -7.38 0.60 4.43
CA GLY A 78 -8.28 1.54 5.09
C GLY A 78 -9.75 1.18 4.93
N SER A 79 -10.61 2.19 5.06
CA SER A 79 -12.08 2.02 4.98
C SER A 79 -12.53 1.45 3.63
N THR A 80 -11.79 1.73 2.56
CA THR A 80 -12.12 1.26 1.21
C THR A 80 -11.93 -0.25 1.09
N ALA A 81 -10.86 -0.80 1.65
CA ALA A 81 -10.68 -2.25 1.72
C ALA A 81 -11.80 -2.91 2.55
N SER A 82 -12.17 -2.32 3.69
CA SER A 82 -13.28 -2.82 4.50
C SER A 82 -14.63 -2.78 3.77
N HIS A 83 -14.91 -1.72 3.00
CA HIS A 83 -16.11 -1.60 2.17
C HIS A 83 -16.20 -2.68 1.08
N VAL A 84 -15.05 -3.05 0.50
CA VAL A 84 -14.98 -4.16 -0.45
C VAL A 84 -15.23 -5.51 0.23
N LEU A 85 -14.78 -5.70 1.48
CA LEU A 85 -14.98 -6.96 2.20
C LEU A 85 -16.41 -7.13 2.73
N VAL A 86 -16.98 -6.08 3.33
CA VAL A 86 -18.29 -6.09 3.98
C VAL A 86 -19.19 -5.08 3.30
N GLN A 87 -20.32 -5.54 2.77
CA GLN A 87 -21.30 -4.65 2.15
C GLN A 87 -22.09 -3.98 3.25
N ASP A 88 -21.63 -2.81 3.68
CA ASP A 88 -22.31 -2.02 4.71
C ASP A 88 -22.92 -0.77 4.07
N ILE A 89 -24.23 -0.62 4.23
CA ILE A 89 -25.09 0.37 3.57
C ILE A 89 -24.83 1.81 4.05
N GLY A 90 -24.01 1.98 5.10
CA GLY A 90 -23.71 3.27 5.73
C GLY A 90 -22.27 3.78 5.57
N TRP A 91 -21.38 3.03 4.89
CA TRP A 91 -19.96 3.41 4.82
C TRP A 91 -19.66 4.12 3.50
N SER A 92 -19.46 5.44 3.55
CA SER A 92 -18.80 6.17 2.47
C SER A 92 -17.29 5.94 2.57
N TYR A 93 -16.65 5.35 1.56
CA TYR A 93 -15.19 5.32 1.48
C TYR A 93 -14.69 6.71 1.04
N LYS A 94 -14.30 7.55 2.00
CA LYS A 94 -13.85 8.91 1.69
C LYS A 94 -12.38 8.98 1.28
N ASP A 95 -11.57 8.05 1.77
CA ASP A 95 -10.13 8.04 1.56
C ASP A 95 -9.70 6.79 0.75
N LEU A 96 -8.97 6.99 -0.34
CA LEU A 96 -8.34 5.92 -1.11
C LEU A 96 -6.88 5.77 -0.67
N ASP A 97 -6.60 4.76 0.16
CA ASP A 97 -5.24 4.45 0.62
C ASP A 97 -4.65 3.29 -0.20
N ILE A 98 -3.56 3.58 -0.91
CA ILE A 98 -2.76 2.58 -1.63
C ILE A 98 -1.36 2.52 -1.05
N THR A 99 -0.92 1.31 -0.71
CA THR A 99 0.47 1.04 -0.33
C THR A 99 1.12 0.07 -1.31
N GLY A 100 2.33 0.39 -1.78
CA GLY A 100 3.15 -0.51 -2.61
C GLY A 100 4.30 -1.11 -1.82
N ARG A 101 4.52 -2.41 -1.98
CA ARG A 101 5.73 -3.09 -1.52
C ARG A 101 6.70 -3.22 -2.67
N PHE A 102 7.93 -2.78 -2.47
CA PHE A 102 8.97 -2.76 -3.51
C PHE A 102 10.16 -3.62 -3.10
N SER A 103 10.88 -4.14 -4.10
CA SER A 103 12.19 -4.77 -3.92
C SER A 103 13.24 -4.10 -4.77
N TYR A 104 14.45 -4.09 -4.24
CA TYR A 104 15.60 -3.43 -4.81
C TYR A 104 16.67 -4.47 -5.11
N LEU A 105 17.28 -4.40 -6.30
CA LEU A 105 18.38 -5.29 -6.68
C LEU A 105 19.76 -4.62 -6.59
N ALA A 106 19.89 -3.29 -6.43
CA ALA A 106 21.19 -2.64 -6.28
C ALA A 106 21.14 -1.20 -5.71
N GLY A 107 21.99 -0.90 -4.71
CA GLY A 107 22.45 0.46 -4.34
C GLY A 107 21.49 1.37 -3.55
N PRO A 108 21.99 2.47 -2.95
CA PRO A 108 21.25 3.28 -1.97
C PRO A 108 20.07 3.98 -2.66
N LEU A 109 18.83 3.54 -2.42
CA LEU A 109 17.66 3.85 -3.27
C LEU A 109 16.60 4.75 -2.62
N LEU A 110 16.76 5.11 -1.34
CA LEU A 110 15.83 6.00 -0.63
C LEU A 110 15.70 7.38 -1.31
N TRP A 111 16.79 7.86 -1.94
CA TRP A 111 16.75 9.11 -2.70
C TRP A 111 15.99 8.96 -4.03
N ARG A 112 16.15 7.84 -4.75
CA ARG A 112 15.49 7.63 -6.05
C ARG A 112 13.97 7.54 -5.96
N VAL A 113 13.44 6.83 -4.97
CA VAL A 113 11.98 6.71 -4.79
C VAL A 113 11.36 8.07 -4.46
N ARG A 114 12.01 8.84 -3.58
CA ARG A 114 11.57 10.17 -3.18
C ARG A 114 11.64 11.17 -4.34
N GLU A 115 12.67 11.09 -5.18
CA GLU A 115 12.82 11.92 -6.38
C GLU A 115 11.88 11.50 -7.51
N PHE A 116 11.57 10.21 -7.64
CA PHE A 116 10.57 9.71 -8.59
C PHE A 116 9.16 10.20 -8.23
N VAL A 117 8.78 10.12 -6.95
CA VAL A 117 7.50 10.67 -6.46
C VAL A 117 7.47 12.21 -6.54
N ARG A 118 8.61 12.89 -6.36
CA ARG A 118 8.73 14.36 -6.43
C ARG A 118 9.06 14.92 -7.82
N GLY A 119 9.25 14.08 -8.84
CA GLY A 119 9.51 14.49 -10.22
C GLY A 119 10.85 15.22 -10.45
N LYS A 120 11.90 15.00 -9.66
CA LYS A 120 13.20 15.66 -9.85
C LYS A 120 14.29 14.71 -10.34
N VAL A 121 15.04 15.15 -11.36
CA VAL A 121 16.20 14.47 -11.92
C VAL A 121 17.46 15.18 -11.39
N GLY A 122 18.27 14.47 -10.60
CA GLY A 122 19.71 14.74 -10.49
C GLY A 122 20.29 15.11 -9.12
N SER A 123 21.41 14.45 -8.84
CA SER A 123 22.50 14.71 -7.88
C SER A 123 22.34 14.28 -6.42
N ALA A 124 23.33 13.50 -5.98
CA ALA A 124 23.42 12.80 -4.72
C ALA A 124 24.18 13.63 -3.67
N SER A 125 23.66 13.65 -2.44
CA SER A 125 24.45 13.92 -1.24
C SER A 125 23.84 13.15 -0.07
N SER A 126 24.66 12.30 0.54
CA SER A 126 24.32 11.32 1.56
C SER A 126 24.15 11.95 2.93
N THR A 127 23.01 11.72 3.58
CA THR A 127 22.91 11.73 5.05
C THR A 127 21.85 10.71 5.46
N GLY A 128 22.28 9.65 6.13
CA GLY A 128 21.46 8.52 6.50
C GLY A 128 20.37 8.87 7.50
N ARG A 129 19.20 8.24 7.35
CA ARG A 129 18.24 8.01 8.42
C ARG A 129 17.50 6.70 8.13
N THR A 130 17.57 5.78 9.07
CA THR A 130 16.72 4.59 9.16
C THR A 130 15.30 5.04 9.47
N LEU A 131 14.35 4.83 8.56
CA LEU A 131 12.94 5.05 8.84
C LEU A 131 12.28 3.74 9.27
N GLY A 132 12.16 3.64 10.60
CA GLY A 132 11.00 3.19 11.36
C GLY A 132 10.04 2.18 10.73
N ARG A 133 9.93 1.04 11.39
CA ARG A 133 8.70 0.25 11.42
C ARG A 133 7.53 1.10 11.92
N GLY A 134 6.36 0.92 11.29
CA GLY A 134 5.05 1.43 11.68
C GLY A 134 4.18 1.37 10.43
N ILE A 135 2.99 0.78 10.40
CA ILE A 135 1.92 0.92 11.39
C ILE A 135 1.20 -0.44 11.53
N SER A 136 1.00 -0.87 12.77
CA SER A 136 -0.07 -1.79 13.14
C SER A 136 -1.37 -1.00 13.20
N THR A 137 -2.30 -1.27 12.30
CA THR A 137 -3.73 -1.15 12.59
C THR A 137 -4.38 -2.41 12.07
N GLY A 138 -5.36 -2.96 12.79
CA GLY A 138 -6.16 -4.10 12.35
C GLY A 138 -7.10 -3.75 11.19
N SER A 139 -6.61 -2.99 10.22
CA SER A 139 -7.35 -2.50 9.06
C SER A 139 -7.19 -3.51 7.93
N ALA A 140 -8.30 -3.84 7.26
CA ALA A 140 -8.29 -4.73 6.10
C ALA A 140 -7.34 -4.20 5.01
N ALA A 141 -6.63 -5.12 4.36
CA ALA A 141 -5.76 -4.83 3.22
C ALA A 141 -6.04 -5.84 2.10
N ILE A 142 -6.31 -5.35 0.90
CA ILE A 142 -6.58 -6.17 -0.29
C ILE A 142 -5.40 -5.99 -1.25
N VAL A 143 -4.80 -7.10 -1.69
CA VAL A 143 -3.76 -7.05 -2.73
C VAL A 143 -4.42 -6.87 -4.09
N ILE A 144 -3.97 -5.87 -4.86
CA ILE A 144 -4.50 -5.47 -6.18
C ILE A 144 -3.43 -5.47 -7.26
#